data_AF-A0A349DPB8-F1
#
_entry.id   AF-A0A349DPB8-F1
#
_cell.length_a   1.000
_cell.length_b   1.000
_cell.length_c   1.000
_cell.angle_alpha   90.00
_cell.angle_beta   90.00
_cell.angle_gamma   90.00
#
_symmetry.space_group_name_H-M   'P 1'
#
loop_
_entity.id
_entity.type
_entity.pdbx_description
1 polymer ?
#
loop_
_entity_poly.entity_id
_entity_poly.type
_entity_poly.pdbx_seq_one_letter_code
_entity_poly.pdbx_strand_id
1 'polypeptide(L)'
;MMKKFSLFIIPVLLFFTGCGANKATQTQDELISKFQESIQNMDLEGVKKLCDKDTQSYIKSTFGLLLKLGNQTELNTIKDVAKTLVCEGENDERTCSFVEKGQKKTFKVQFVGEGSEQLIKIDKEFFLPE
;
A
#
# COMPACT_ATOMS: atom_id res chain seq x y z
N MET A 1 -26.65 -28.21 37.36
CA MET A 1 -25.31 -28.79 37.55
C MET A 1 -24.38 -28.26 36.47
N MET A 2 -23.17 -27.82 36.87
CA MET A 2 -22.02 -27.45 36.02
C MET A 2 -22.20 -26.18 35.17
N LYS A 3 -21.24 -25.23 35.08
CA LYS A 3 -19.81 -25.20 35.38
C LYS A 3 -19.38 -23.75 35.68
N LYS A 4 -18.43 -23.62 36.61
CA LYS A 4 -17.71 -22.39 36.94
C LYS A 4 -16.82 -21.97 35.76
N PHE A 5 -16.76 -20.69 35.46
CA PHE A 5 -15.62 -20.08 34.77
C PHE A 5 -15.04 -19.01 35.68
N SER A 6 -13.91 -19.34 36.30
CA SER A 6 -12.99 -18.38 36.89
C SER A 6 -12.02 -18.00 35.78
N LEU A 7 -11.92 -16.72 35.45
CA LEU A 7 -10.87 -16.22 34.58
C LEU A 7 -10.15 -15.09 35.32
N PHE A 8 -9.01 -15.46 35.90
CA PHE A 8 -7.97 -14.55 36.36
C PHE A 8 -7.48 -13.75 35.14
N ILE A 9 -7.65 -12.43 35.17
CA ILE A 9 -6.94 -11.53 34.26
C ILE A 9 -5.87 -10.83 35.10
N ILE A 10 -4.65 -11.32 34.95
CA ILE A 10 -3.44 -10.53 35.18
C ILE A 10 -2.78 -10.41 33.80
N PRO A 11 -2.46 -9.19 33.38
CA PRO A 11 -1.12 -9.00 32.87
C PRO A 11 -0.44 -7.83 33.58
N VAL A 12 0.59 -8.20 34.33
CA VAL A 12 1.73 -7.35 34.68
C VAL A 12 2.36 -6.91 33.36
N LEU A 13 2.05 -5.68 32.94
CA LEU A 13 2.79 -4.97 31.90
C LEU A 13 3.95 -4.26 32.59
N LEU A 14 5.06 -4.97 32.73
CA LEU A 14 6.33 -4.42 33.16
C LEU A 14 7.41 -4.80 32.15
N PHE A 15 8.09 -3.74 31.70
CA PHE A 15 9.39 -3.68 31.02
C PHE A 15 9.49 -4.32 29.64
N PHE A 16 9.73 -3.48 28.63
CA PHE A 16 11.07 -3.34 28.04
C PHE A 16 11.17 -1.97 27.36
N THR A 17 11.78 -0.99 28.05
CA THR A 17 12.46 0.13 27.40
C THR A 17 13.70 -0.41 26.71
N GLY A 18 13.54 -0.82 25.45
CA GLY A 18 14.65 -1.15 24.55
C GLY A 18 14.96 0.05 23.66
N CYS A 19 15.88 0.90 24.11
CA CYS A 19 16.52 1.89 23.26
C CYS A 19 17.51 1.15 22.35
N GLY A 20 17.03 0.73 21.18
CA GLY A 20 17.85 0.15 20.13
C GLY A 20 17.41 0.76 18.82
N ALA A 21 18.25 1.60 18.23
CA ALA A 21 18.14 1.95 16.82
C ALA A 21 18.46 0.70 15.99
N ASN A 22 17.57 -0.30 16.03
CA ASN A 22 17.51 -1.31 15.00
C ASN A 22 17.19 -0.56 13.72
N LYS A 23 18.07 -0.63 12.72
CA LYS A 23 17.67 -0.34 11.34
C LYS A 23 16.47 -1.26 11.09
N ALA A 24 15.27 -0.70 11.12
CA ALA A 24 14.06 -1.48 10.91
C ALA A 24 14.17 -2.05 9.50
N THR A 25 14.37 -3.36 9.41
CA THR A 25 14.21 -4.08 8.15
C THR A 25 12.74 -3.95 7.80
N GLN A 26 12.44 -3.13 6.80
CA GLN A 26 11.07 -2.94 6.33
C GLN A 26 10.54 -4.29 5.85
N THR A 27 9.41 -4.72 6.39
CA THR A 27 8.75 -5.95 5.93
C THR A 27 7.93 -5.68 4.67
N GLN A 28 7.64 -6.71 3.88
CA GLN A 28 6.72 -6.62 2.74
C GLN A 28 5.35 -6.07 3.16
N ASP A 29 4.87 -6.43 4.35
CA ASP A 29 3.61 -5.94 4.91
C ASP A 29 3.66 -4.45 5.26
N GLU A 30 4.76 -3.98 5.84
CA GLU A 30 4.96 -2.55 6.09
C GLU A 30 5.08 -1.76 4.78
N LEU A 31 5.75 -2.33 3.78
CA LEU A 31 5.92 -1.72 2.46
C LEU A 31 4.58 -1.59 1.72
N ILE A 32 3.76 -2.64 1.68
CA ILE A 32 2.45 -2.58 1.02
C ILE A 32 1.47 -1.67 1.78
N SER A 33 1.54 -1.65 3.12
CA SER A 33 0.70 -0.78 3.94
C SER A 33 1.01 0.70 3.68
N LYS A 34 2.30 1.06 3.66
CA LYS A 34 2.74 2.43 3.32
C LYS A 34 2.38 2.81 1.90
N PHE A 35 2.50 1.88 0.95
CA PHE A 35 2.12 2.11 -0.43
C PHE A 35 0.62 2.39 -0.58
N GLN A 36 -0.23 1.59 0.07
CA GLN A 36 -1.66 1.79 0.08
C GLN A 36 -2.02 3.15 0.70
N GLU A 37 -1.43 3.48 1.85
CA GLU A 37 -1.62 4.78 2.51
C GLU A 37 -1.20 5.95 1.62
N SER A 38 -0.03 5.88 0.98
CA SER A 38 0.44 6.93 0.07
C SER A 38 -0.51 7.12 -1.12
N ILE A 39 -1.07 6.06 -1.70
CA ILE A 39 -2.07 6.19 -2.78
C ILE A 39 -3.37 6.82 -2.25
N GLN A 40 -3.91 6.31 -1.15
CA GLN A 40 -5.17 6.81 -0.57
C GLN A 40 -5.09 8.29 -0.18
N ASN A 41 -3.91 8.75 0.24
CA ASN A 41 -3.62 10.14 0.57
C ASN A 41 -3.19 11.00 -0.64
N MET A 42 -3.13 10.42 -1.85
CA MET A 42 -2.62 11.08 -3.06
C MET A 42 -1.18 11.61 -2.93
N ASP A 43 -0.36 11.01 -2.06
CA ASP A 43 1.05 11.34 -1.88
C ASP A 43 1.90 10.66 -2.96
N LEU A 44 1.93 11.25 -4.16
CA LEU A 44 2.69 10.71 -5.29
C LEU A 44 4.20 10.59 -5.03
N GLU A 45 4.78 11.47 -4.22
CA GLU A 45 6.20 11.40 -3.90
C GLU A 45 6.49 10.23 -2.95
N GLY A 46 5.59 9.96 -2.00
CA GLY A 46 5.57 8.75 -1.21
C GLY A 46 5.48 7.50 -2.08
N VAL A 47 4.50 7.44 -2.99
CA VAL A 47 4.33 6.30 -3.91
C VAL A 47 5.60 6.07 -4.73
N LYS A 48 6.18 7.12 -5.34
CA LYS A 48 7.40 6.98 -6.15
C LYS A 48 8.58 6.40 -5.38
N LYS A 49 8.76 6.79 -4.12
CA LYS A 49 9.88 6.31 -3.28
C LYS A 49 9.77 4.83 -2.94
N LEU A 50 8.56 4.27 -2.95
CA LEU A 50 8.30 2.88 -2.63
C LEU A 50 8.35 1.96 -3.87
N CYS A 51 8.40 2.53 -5.07
CA CYS A 51 8.32 1.80 -6.34
C CYS A 51 9.67 1.67 -7.04
N ASP A 52 9.82 0.64 -7.88
CA ASP A 52 10.96 0.49 -8.77
C ASP A 52 10.96 1.55 -9.90
N LYS A 53 12.08 1.67 -10.62
CA LYS A 53 12.27 2.73 -11.63
C LYS A 53 11.24 2.65 -12.77
N ASP A 54 10.85 1.44 -13.16
CA ASP A 54 9.88 1.22 -14.23
C ASP A 54 8.49 1.68 -13.79
N THR A 55 8.04 1.24 -12.61
CA THR A 55 6.76 1.66 -12.03
C THR A 55 6.70 3.17 -11.81
N GLN A 56 7.80 3.78 -11.33
CA GLN A 56 7.90 5.23 -11.21
C GLN A 56 7.70 5.95 -12.56
N SER A 57 8.24 5.40 -13.65
CA SER A 57 8.09 5.93 -15.00
C SER A 57 6.64 5.87 -15.48
N TYR A 58 5.95 4.76 -15.21
CA TYR A 58 4.53 4.58 -15.56
C TYR A 58 3.64 5.56 -14.77
N ILE A 59 3.82 5.66 -13.46
CA ILE A 59 3.08 6.61 -12.61
C ILE A 59 3.27 8.04 -13.10
N LYS A 60 4.52 8.44 -13.41
CA LYS A 60 4.83 9.79 -13.91
C LYS A 60 4.10 10.07 -15.23
N SER A 61 4.03 9.09 -16.12
CA SER A 61 3.41 9.23 -17.43
C SER A 61 1.89 9.30 -17.33
N THR A 62 1.27 8.43 -16.54
CA THR A 62 -0.19 8.34 -16.41
C THR A 62 -0.75 9.44 -15.50
N PHE A 63 -0.24 9.59 -14.28
CA PHE A 63 -0.78 10.54 -13.31
C PHE A 63 -0.17 11.94 -13.40
N GLY A 64 1.06 12.06 -13.91
CA GLY A 64 1.75 13.35 -13.95
C GLY A 64 1.07 14.40 -14.84
N LEU A 65 0.42 13.97 -15.92
CA LEU A 65 -0.38 14.86 -16.78
C LEU A 65 -1.77 15.11 -16.18
N LEU A 66 -2.43 14.08 -15.67
CA LEU A 66 -3.76 14.18 -15.04
C LEU A 66 -3.77 15.12 -13.85
N LEU A 67 -2.74 15.09 -13.00
CA LEU A 67 -2.66 16.02 -11.86
C LEU A 67 -2.33 17.46 -12.25
N LYS A 68 -1.69 17.67 -13.41
CA LYS A 68 -1.32 19.01 -13.89
C LYS A 68 -2.41 19.67 -14.69
N LEU A 69 -3.16 18.89 -15.47
CA LEU A 69 -4.10 19.39 -16.48
C LEU A 69 -5.55 18.98 -16.20
N GLY A 70 -5.77 18.03 -15.30
CA GLY A 70 -7.10 17.52 -14.98
C GLY A 70 -7.96 18.56 -14.28
N ASN A 71 -9.26 18.54 -14.58
CA ASN A 71 -10.22 19.41 -13.92
C ASN A 71 -10.56 18.89 -12.51
N GLN A 72 -11.21 19.74 -11.69
CA GLN A 72 -11.54 19.39 -10.30
C GLN A 72 -12.38 18.10 -10.18
N THR A 73 -13.26 17.84 -11.15
CA THR A 73 -14.12 16.65 -11.18
C THR A 73 -13.34 15.37 -11.41
N GLU A 74 -12.40 15.39 -12.36
CA GLU A 74 -11.49 14.27 -12.64
C GLU A 74 -10.59 13.99 -11.44
N LEU A 75 -10.03 15.05 -10.83
CA LEU A 75 -9.20 14.92 -9.63
C LEU A 75 -9.98 14.35 -8.44
N ASN A 76 -11.23 14.75 -8.25
CA ASN A 76 -12.10 14.19 -7.21
C ASN A 76 -12.42 12.72 -7.49
N THR A 77 -12.68 12.37 -8.75
CA THR A 77 -12.93 10.97 -9.16
C THR A 77 -11.71 10.09 -8.87
N ILE A 78 -10.50 10.55 -9.23
CA ILE A 78 -9.27 9.82 -8.94
C ILE A 78 -9.07 9.65 -7.44
N LYS A 79 -9.32 10.69 -6.64
CA LYS A 79 -9.25 10.62 -5.18
C LYS A 79 -10.22 9.59 -4.61
N ASP A 80 -11.44 9.55 -5.11
CA ASP A 80 -12.45 8.61 -4.62
C ASP A 80 -12.10 7.17 -5.01
N VAL A 81 -11.58 6.94 -6.22
CA VAL A 81 -11.04 5.64 -6.63
C VAL A 81 -9.86 5.24 -5.73
N ALA A 82 -8.89 6.14 -5.51
CA ALA A 82 -7.70 5.88 -4.70
C ALA A 82 -8.05 5.46 -3.25
N LYS A 83 -9.08 6.06 -2.64
CA LYS A 83 -9.57 5.69 -1.30
C LYS A 83 -10.11 4.27 -1.21
N THR A 84 -10.53 3.67 -2.31
CA THR A 84 -11.04 2.30 -2.34
C THR A 84 -9.94 1.25 -2.51
N LEU A 85 -8.68 1.67 -2.66
CA LEU A 85 -7.57 0.75 -2.84
C LEU A 85 -7.39 -0.12 -1.59
N VAL A 86 -7.41 -1.42 -1.78
CA VAL A 86 -7.10 -2.43 -0.76
C VAL A 86 -6.16 -3.47 -1.36
N CYS A 87 -5.06 -3.75 -0.68
CA CYS A 87 -4.09 -4.76 -1.07
C CYS A 87 -4.09 -5.92 -0.07
N GLU A 88 -4.26 -7.14 -0.57
CA GLU A 88 -4.37 -8.38 0.22
C GLU A 88 -3.46 -9.47 -0.36
N GLY A 89 -3.12 -10.47 0.45
CA GLY A 89 -2.31 -11.62 0.07
C GLY A 89 -1.16 -11.88 1.05
N GLU A 90 -0.44 -12.98 0.82
CA GLU A 90 0.75 -13.40 1.59
C GLU A 90 1.94 -13.65 0.65
N ASN A 91 3.18 -13.52 1.15
CA ASN A 91 4.44 -13.72 0.41
C ASN A 91 4.74 -12.66 -0.68
N ASP A 92 5.51 -13.05 -1.70
CA ASP A 92 6.19 -12.17 -2.68
C ASP A 92 5.26 -11.49 -3.71
N GLU A 93 3.96 -11.78 -3.67
CA GLU A 93 2.95 -11.16 -4.52
C GLU A 93 1.76 -10.68 -3.67
N ARG A 94 1.30 -9.46 -3.93
CA ARG A 94 0.08 -8.88 -3.33
C ARG A 94 -0.91 -8.59 -4.43
N THR A 95 -2.18 -8.88 -4.21
CA THR A 95 -3.26 -8.47 -5.11
C THR A 95 -3.88 -7.20 -4.56
N CYS A 96 -3.77 -6.12 -5.30
CA CYS A 96 -4.44 -4.87 -5.00
C CYS A 96 -5.74 -4.76 -5.80
N SER A 97 -6.74 -4.14 -5.21
CA SER A 97 -8.03 -3.92 -5.84
C SER A 97 -8.59 -2.55 -5.49
N PHE A 98 -9.32 -1.97 -6.44
CA PHE A 98 -10.02 -0.69 -6.27
C PHE A 98 -11.36 -0.74 -7.00
N VAL A 99 -12.25 0.19 -6.68
CA VAL A 99 -13.57 0.32 -7.30
C VAL A 99 -13.58 1.54 -8.22
N GLU A 100 -13.78 1.30 -9.51
CA GLU A 100 -13.98 2.34 -10.50
C GLU A 100 -15.37 2.14 -11.14
N LYS A 101 -16.21 3.20 -11.10
CA LYS A 101 -17.58 3.16 -11.68
C LYS A 101 -18.41 1.96 -11.21
N GLY A 102 -18.25 1.57 -9.94
CA GLY A 102 -18.93 0.41 -9.33
C GLY A 102 -18.35 -0.95 -9.72
N GLN A 103 -17.30 -1.01 -10.51
CA GLN A 103 -16.61 -2.24 -10.87
C GLN A 103 -15.33 -2.41 -10.06
N LYS A 104 -15.15 -3.59 -9.47
CA LYS A 104 -13.89 -3.98 -8.84
C LYS A 104 -12.86 -4.26 -9.95
N LYS A 105 -11.75 -3.53 -9.93
CA LYS A 105 -10.56 -3.76 -10.75
C LYS A 105 -9.45 -4.29 -9.86
N THR A 106 -8.59 -5.14 -10.40
CA THR A 106 -7.53 -5.80 -9.64
C THR A 106 -6.22 -5.75 -10.41
N PHE A 107 -5.11 -5.63 -9.69
CA PHE A 107 -3.77 -5.73 -10.24
C PHE A 107 -2.84 -6.40 -9.24
N LYS A 108 -1.73 -6.94 -9.75
CA LYS A 108 -0.71 -7.59 -8.92
C LYS A 108 0.42 -6.61 -8.62
N VAL A 109 0.93 -6.70 -7.41
CA VAL A 109 2.13 -6.03 -6.93
C VAL A 109 3.17 -7.11 -6.63
N GLN A 110 4.37 -6.92 -7.17
CA GLN A 110 5.52 -7.76 -6.88
C GLN A 110 6.53 -6.97 -6.04
N PHE A 111 7.26 -7.68 -5.20
CA PHE A 111 8.37 -7.10 -4.46
C PHE A 111 9.70 -7.42 -5.14
N VAL A 112 10.54 -6.41 -5.35
CA VAL A 112 11.88 -6.55 -5.94
C VAL A 112 12.93 -5.99 -4.99
N GLY A 113 14.12 -6.60 -4.97
CA GLY A 113 15.19 -6.23 -4.02
C GLY A 113 15.12 -7.00 -2.70
N GLU A 114 16.10 -6.77 -1.83
CA GLU A 114 16.27 -7.49 -0.56
C GLU A 114 16.42 -6.54 0.63
N GLY A 115 15.95 -6.98 1.80
CA GLY A 115 16.08 -6.23 3.05
C GLY A 115 15.44 -4.83 2.98
N SER A 116 16.21 -3.80 3.34
CA SER A 116 15.72 -2.40 3.36
C SER A 116 15.64 -1.74 1.97
N GLU A 117 16.11 -2.39 0.91
CA GLU A 117 16.04 -1.89 -0.47
C GLU A 117 14.88 -2.49 -1.26
N GLN A 118 13.95 -3.17 -0.58
CA GLN A 118 12.79 -3.75 -1.23
C GLN A 118 11.85 -2.67 -1.77
N LEU A 119 11.44 -2.83 -3.03
CA LEU A 119 10.59 -1.91 -3.77
C LEU A 119 9.40 -2.65 -4.40
N ILE A 120 8.37 -1.88 -4.72
CA ILE A 120 7.16 -2.33 -5.40
C ILE A 120 7.33 -2.23 -6.91
N LYS A 121 7.03 -3.33 -7.59
CA LYS A 121 6.91 -3.38 -9.05
C LYS A 121 5.46 -3.66 -9.44
N ILE A 122 4.96 -2.89 -10.41
CA ILE A 122 3.63 -3.05 -11.01
C ILE A 122 3.80 -3.07 -12.53
N ASP A 123 3.19 -4.04 -13.18
CA ASP A 123 3.30 -4.16 -14.63
C ASP A 123 2.65 -2.98 -15.37
N LYS A 124 3.26 -2.60 -16.50
CA LYS A 124 2.85 -1.45 -17.30
C LYS A 124 1.41 -1.51 -17.79
N GLU A 125 0.87 -2.72 -17.96
CA GLU A 125 -0.49 -2.96 -18.46
C GLU A 125 -1.56 -2.32 -17.58
N PHE A 126 -1.28 -2.12 -16.28
CA PHE A 126 -2.20 -1.48 -15.34
C PHE A 126 -2.21 0.05 -15.43
N PHE A 127 -1.30 0.66 -16.19
CA PHE A 127 -1.16 2.11 -16.33
C PHE A 127 -1.55 2.63 -17.72
N LEU A 128 -1.73 1.73 -18.68
CA LEU A 128 -2.11 2.06 -20.05
C LEU A 128 -3.62 1.88 -20.22
N PRO A 129 -4.32 2.81 -20.88
CA PRO A 129 -5.71 2.57 -21.28
C PRO A 129 -5.76 1.37 -22.21
N GLU A 130 -6.72 0.47 -21.98
CA GLU A 130 -7.10 -0.59 -22.93
C GLU A 130 -7.57 -0.01 -24.26
#